data_AF-A0A1J1HQB8-F1
#
_entry.id   AF-A0A1J1HQB8-F1
#
_cell.length_a   1.000
_cell.length_b   1.000
_cell.length_c   1.000
_cell.angle_alpha   90.00
_cell.angle_beta   90.00
_cell.angle_gamma   90.00
#
_symmetry.space_group_name_H-M   'P 1'
#
loop_
_entity.id
_entity.type
_entity.pdbx_description
1 polymer ?
#
loop_
_entity_poly.entity_id
_entity_poly.type
_entity_poly.pdbx_seq_one_letter_code
_entity_poly.pdbx_strand_id
1 'polypeptide(L)'
;MKLSVGVSLLFLIIGAQSAAIESSKDGELITEFVISPDFLFENAQRYLAFSKDVQRDIDETFITIRTAVSAVLKTASGTALDEIEGNSVKILEMDSPARNAIFDLDGTPCTDNLKQLLNLVTEFSGFGSSNCVSFYDRNVQKAVDAANELFRDFEGDYMDMQQIVVRSFVGKNIFLQAEDIQARFIQEFNRRSEAWYAVRPEVDEYIRTLNSSIDNYNNELRVCFNDIQVSIAPIYDNLEGQIRTCEEFDNTPNPFASFMH
;
A
#
# COMPACT_ATOMS: atom_id res chain seq x y z
N MET A 1 -20.95 -21.64 3.13
CA MET A 1 -19.50 -21.69 3.38
C MET A 1 -19.09 -20.42 4.11
N LYS A 2 -18.32 -20.51 5.19
CA LYS A 2 -17.80 -19.34 5.92
C LYS A 2 -16.64 -18.76 5.08
N LEU A 3 -16.88 -17.65 4.39
CA LEU A 3 -15.83 -16.87 3.74
C LEU A 3 -15.01 -16.16 4.83
N SER A 4 -13.90 -16.80 5.22
CA SER A 4 -12.84 -16.18 6.00
C SER A 4 -12.01 -15.30 5.07
N VAL A 5 -12.46 -14.08 4.81
CA VAL A 5 -11.61 -13.08 4.15
C VAL A 5 -10.64 -12.56 5.20
N GLY A 6 -9.51 -13.24 5.32
CA GLY A 6 -8.38 -12.79 6.13
C GLY A 6 -7.68 -11.64 5.43
N VAL A 7 -8.25 -10.44 5.48
CA VAL A 7 -7.50 -9.20 5.23
C VAL A 7 -6.55 -9.02 6.40
N SER A 8 -5.33 -9.52 6.28
CA SER A 8 -4.26 -9.22 7.23
C SER A 8 -3.72 -7.82 6.93
N LEU A 9 -4.49 -6.78 7.30
CA LEU A 9 -3.93 -5.44 7.49
C LEU A 9 -3.11 -5.48 8.79
N LEU A 10 -1.84 -5.85 8.68
CA LEU A 10 -0.88 -5.63 9.76
C LEU A 10 -0.60 -4.13 9.85
N PHE A 11 -1.36 -3.44 10.70
CA PHE A 11 -1.02 -2.11 11.17
C PHE A 11 0.25 -2.19 12.02
N LEU A 12 1.39 -1.83 11.45
CA LEU A 12 2.58 -1.48 12.23
C LEU A 12 2.37 -0.09 12.84
N ILE A 13 1.83 -0.09 14.05
CA ILE A 13 1.85 1.04 14.96
C ILE A 13 3.30 1.25 15.39
N ILE A 14 4.00 2.22 14.78
CA ILE A 14 5.23 2.77 15.36
C ILE A 14 4.80 3.98 16.21
N GLY A 15 4.32 3.67 17.41
CA GLY A 15 4.11 4.64 18.47
C GLY A 15 5.34 4.71 19.38
N ALA A 16 5.78 5.94 19.63
CA ALA A 16 6.52 6.39 20.81
C ALA A 16 7.96 5.86 21.03
N GLN A 17 8.94 6.63 20.56
CA GLN A 17 10.15 6.95 21.34
C GLN A 17 10.47 8.44 21.21
N SER A 18 9.57 9.29 21.72
CA SER A 18 9.83 10.72 21.90
C SER A 18 9.30 11.16 23.26
N ALA A 19 9.76 10.50 24.33
CA ALA A 19 9.56 10.95 25.71
C ALA A 19 10.45 10.13 26.66
N ALA A 20 11.69 10.57 26.86
CA ALA A 20 12.44 10.43 28.12
C ALA A 20 13.87 10.98 27.97
N ILE A 21 14.02 12.27 27.64
CA ILE A 21 15.23 13.01 28.03
C ILE A 21 14.78 14.40 28.48
N GLU A 22 14.05 14.44 29.59
CA GLU A 22 14.06 15.61 30.45
C GLU A 22 14.43 15.14 31.86
N SER A 23 15.36 15.89 32.47
CA SER A 23 15.69 15.87 33.90
C SER A 23 16.51 14.69 34.43
N SER A 24 17.82 14.71 34.19
CA SER A 24 18.78 14.57 35.30
C SER A 24 20.09 15.29 35.03
N LYS A 25 20.28 16.43 35.71
CA LYS A 25 21.54 16.90 36.33
C LYS A 25 22.92 16.62 35.69
N ASP A 26 23.05 16.60 34.37
CA ASP A 26 24.36 16.53 33.70
C ASP A 26 24.92 17.91 33.28
N GLY A 27 24.22 18.99 33.65
CA GLY A 27 24.57 20.37 33.31
C GLY A 27 25.79 20.97 34.02
N GLU A 28 26.48 20.21 34.88
CA GLU A 28 27.61 20.73 35.68
C GLU A 28 28.95 20.01 35.43
N LEU A 29 29.01 19.01 34.53
CA LEU A 29 30.23 18.26 34.23
C LEU A 29 30.84 18.53 32.85
N ILE A 30 30.21 19.39 32.04
CA ILE A 30 30.68 19.74 30.67
C ILE A 30 31.19 21.19 30.59
N THR A 31 31.46 21.84 31.73
CA THR A 31 31.96 23.23 31.74
C THR A 31 33.48 23.35 31.87
N GLU A 32 34.20 22.27 32.20
CA GLU A 32 35.64 22.37 32.54
C GLU A 32 36.61 21.83 31.45
N PHE A 33 36.12 21.33 30.32
CA PHE A 33 36.99 20.79 29.25
C PHE A 33 36.67 21.22 27.81
N VAL A 34 35.89 22.29 27.63
CA VAL A 34 35.71 22.92 26.32
C VAL A 34 36.46 24.25 26.33
N ILE A 35 37.76 24.21 26.06
CA ILE A 35 38.45 25.39 25.53
C ILE A 35 37.75 25.66 24.20
N SER A 36 36.89 26.68 24.14
CA SER A 36 36.19 27.06 22.91
C SER A 36 37.22 27.53 21.89
N PRO A 37 37.48 26.80 20.80
CA PRO A 37 38.50 27.21 19.84
C PRO A 37 37.79 28.08 18.80
N ASP A 38 37.36 29.28 19.21
CA ASP A 38 36.41 30.10 18.46
C ASP A 38 36.85 30.40 17.00
N PHE A 39 38.15 30.46 16.73
CA PHE A 39 38.70 30.64 15.37
C PHE A 39 38.69 29.35 14.51
N LEU A 40 38.93 28.18 15.11
CA LEU A 40 38.99 26.90 14.38
C LEU A 40 37.59 26.35 14.06
N PHE A 41 36.57 26.79 14.80
CA PHE A 41 35.22 26.21 14.74
C PHE A 41 34.15 27.13 14.16
N GLU A 42 34.46 28.36 13.76
CA GLU A 42 33.45 29.24 13.14
C GLU A 42 32.89 28.62 11.84
N ASN A 43 33.76 27.98 11.04
CA ASN A 43 33.36 27.20 9.88
C ASN A 43 32.68 25.88 10.28
N ALA A 44 33.19 25.17 11.29
CA ALA A 44 32.61 23.90 11.74
C ALA A 44 31.20 24.08 12.32
N GLN A 45 30.95 25.15 13.07
CA GLN A 45 29.62 25.53 13.58
C GLN A 45 28.67 25.89 12.43
N ARG A 46 29.18 26.56 11.38
CA ARG A 46 28.39 26.86 10.18
C ARG A 46 28.01 25.59 9.42
N TYR A 47 28.96 24.66 9.21
CA TYR A 47 28.66 23.37 8.59
C TYR A 47 27.80 22.46 9.48
N LEU A 48 27.91 22.55 10.80
CA LEU A 48 26.99 21.91 11.73
C LEU A 48 25.57 22.48 11.56
N ALA A 49 25.42 23.80 11.46
CA ALA A 49 24.13 24.42 11.17
C ALA A 49 23.58 23.98 9.81
N PHE A 50 24.40 23.96 8.75
CA PHE A 50 24.00 23.43 7.44
C PHE A 50 23.62 21.95 7.49
N SER A 51 24.34 21.12 8.25
CA SER A 51 23.99 19.70 8.41
C SER A 51 22.64 19.52 9.10
N LYS A 52 22.32 20.38 10.07
CA LYS A 52 20.99 20.41 10.71
C LYS A 52 19.91 20.86 9.73
N ASP A 53 20.20 21.83 8.88
CA ASP A 53 19.25 22.29 7.86
C ASP A 53 18.99 21.22 6.79
N VAL A 54 20.03 20.51 6.32
CA VAL A 54 19.87 19.39 5.40
C VAL A 54 19.11 18.24 6.06
N GLN A 55 19.45 17.89 7.31
CA GLN A 55 18.70 16.88 8.07
C GLN A 55 17.23 17.27 8.21
N ARG A 56 16.95 18.55 8.47
CA ARG A 56 15.59 19.05 8.59
C ARG A 56 14.83 19.00 7.25
N ASP A 57 15.45 19.38 6.13
CA ASP A 57 14.84 19.26 4.79
C ASP A 57 14.53 17.79 4.48
N ILE A 58 15.43 16.87 4.84
CA ILE A 58 15.22 15.42 4.73
C ILE A 58 14.04 14.98 5.59
N ASP A 59 14.01 15.33 6.89
CA ASP A 59 12.95 14.94 7.83
C ASP A 59 11.58 15.50 7.41
N GLU A 60 11.52 16.77 6.99
CA GLU A 60 10.29 17.42 6.49
C GLU A 60 9.81 16.73 5.20
N THR A 61 10.73 16.38 4.31
CA THR A 61 10.41 15.62 3.08
C THR A 61 9.87 14.24 3.44
N PHE A 62 10.51 13.51 4.36
CA PHE A 62 10.05 12.21 4.85
C PHE A 62 8.64 12.25 5.46
N ILE A 63 8.34 13.27 6.28
CA ILE A 63 7.01 13.46 6.85
C ILE A 63 5.99 13.68 5.72
N THR A 64 6.32 14.51 4.74
CA THR A 64 5.46 14.80 3.58
C THR A 64 5.14 13.52 2.80
N ILE A 65 6.16 12.70 2.55
CA ILE A 65 6.03 11.41 1.86
C ILE A 65 5.17 10.44 2.66
N ARG A 66 5.48 10.19 3.93
CA ARG A 66 4.72 9.25 4.77
C ARG A 66 3.26 9.68 4.84
N THR A 67 3.01 10.98 4.91
CA THR A 67 1.67 11.55 4.87
C THR A 67 0.99 11.31 3.52
N ALA A 68 1.70 11.56 2.40
CA ALA A 68 1.19 11.33 1.05
C ALA A 68 0.86 9.85 0.82
N VAL A 69 1.78 8.93 1.13
CA VAL A 69 1.58 7.48 1.03
C VAL A 69 0.41 7.04 1.91
N SER A 70 0.31 7.53 3.15
CA SER A 70 -0.80 7.19 4.04
C SER A 70 -2.14 7.72 3.55
N ALA A 71 -2.18 8.94 3.02
CA ALA A 71 -3.39 9.55 2.46
C ALA A 71 -3.85 8.84 1.19
N VAL A 72 -2.89 8.48 0.33
CA VAL A 72 -3.08 7.66 -0.87
C VAL A 72 -3.65 6.31 -0.47
N LEU A 73 -3.01 5.58 0.44
CA LEU A 73 -3.47 4.27 0.88
C LEU A 73 -4.86 4.32 1.50
N LYS A 74 -5.17 5.36 2.28
CA LYS A 74 -6.50 5.56 2.84
C LYS A 74 -7.56 5.77 1.77
N THR A 75 -7.27 6.62 0.78
CA THR A 75 -8.20 6.92 -0.33
C THR A 75 -8.36 5.70 -1.23
N ALA A 76 -7.25 5.07 -1.61
CA ALA A 76 -7.18 3.83 -2.38
C ALA A 76 -8.00 2.73 -1.75
N SER A 77 -7.83 2.50 -0.44
CA SER A 77 -8.57 1.48 0.31
C SER A 77 -10.07 1.79 0.32
N GLY A 78 -10.48 3.05 0.50
CA GLY A 78 -11.88 3.43 0.46
C GLY A 78 -12.52 3.16 -0.90
N THR A 79 -11.94 3.69 -1.97
CA THR A 79 -12.44 3.51 -3.34
C THR A 79 -12.44 2.03 -3.75
N ALA A 80 -11.37 1.28 -3.44
CA ALA A 80 -11.32 -0.14 -3.75
C ALA A 80 -12.39 -0.94 -3.00
N LEU A 81 -12.65 -0.61 -1.73
CA LEU A 81 -13.74 -1.24 -0.96
C LEU A 81 -15.11 -0.94 -1.58
N ASP A 82 -15.36 0.31 -1.97
CA ASP A 82 -16.61 0.69 -2.65
C ASP A 82 -16.80 -0.08 -3.96
N GLU A 83 -15.72 -0.26 -4.75
CA GLU A 83 -15.75 -1.04 -5.99
C GLU A 83 -15.98 -2.54 -5.74
N ILE A 84 -15.35 -3.11 -4.69
CA ILE A 84 -15.53 -4.51 -4.29
C ILE A 84 -16.98 -4.75 -3.81
N GLU A 85 -17.51 -3.85 -2.98
CA GLU A 85 -18.88 -3.92 -2.48
C GLU A 85 -19.87 -3.78 -3.64
N GLY A 86 -19.68 -2.77 -4.51
CA GLY A 86 -20.52 -2.56 -5.69
C GLY A 86 -20.53 -3.76 -6.64
N ASN A 87 -19.37 -4.38 -6.86
CA ASN A 87 -19.29 -5.60 -7.65
C ASN A 87 -20.03 -6.77 -6.99
N SER A 88 -19.87 -6.94 -5.67
CA SER A 88 -20.54 -7.99 -4.92
C SER A 88 -22.06 -7.83 -4.96
N VAL A 89 -22.56 -6.61 -4.78
CA VAL A 89 -24.00 -6.28 -4.86
C VAL A 89 -24.55 -6.64 -6.24
N LYS A 90 -23.91 -6.19 -7.32
CA LYS A 90 -24.37 -6.50 -8.69
C LYS A 90 -24.37 -7.99 -9.00
N ILE A 91 -23.35 -8.73 -8.56
CA ILE A 91 -23.33 -10.19 -8.72
C ILE A 91 -24.49 -10.83 -7.95
N LEU A 92 -24.75 -10.39 -6.71
CA LEU A 92 -25.85 -10.90 -5.90
C LEU A 92 -27.23 -10.56 -6.46
N GLU A 93 -27.39 -9.40 -7.10
CA GLU A 93 -28.62 -9.00 -7.79
C GLU A 93 -28.95 -9.95 -8.96
N MET A 94 -27.92 -10.50 -9.63
CA MET A 94 -28.10 -11.51 -10.68
C MET A 94 -28.25 -12.93 -10.11
N ASP A 95 -27.46 -13.30 -9.10
CA ASP A 95 -27.43 -14.65 -8.51
C ASP A 95 -28.69 -14.97 -7.71
N SER A 96 -29.17 -14.03 -6.88
CA SER A 96 -30.23 -14.31 -5.90
C SER A 96 -31.56 -14.72 -6.55
N PRO A 97 -32.06 -14.06 -7.61
CA PRO A 97 -33.30 -14.47 -8.26
C PRO A 97 -33.19 -15.89 -8.84
N ALA A 98 -32.11 -16.19 -9.56
CA ALA A 98 -31.90 -17.50 -10.17
C ALA A 98 -31.75 -18.60 -9.10
N ARG A 99 -30.99 -18.31 -8.04
CA ARG A 99 -30.81 -19.23 -6.91
C ARG A 99 -32.14 -19.56 -6.25
N ASN A 100 -32.94 -18.54 -5.92
CA ASN A 100 -34.23 -18.73 -5.27
C ASN A 100 -35.18 -19.54 -6.15
N ALA A 101 -35.28 -19.20 -7.44
CA ALA A 101 -36.14 -19.93 -8.37
C ALA A 101 -35.73 -21.41 -8.50
N ILE A 102 -34.42 -21.71 -8.57
CA ILE A 102 -33.92 -23.11 -8.59
C ILE A 102 -34.23 -23.85 -7.28
N PHE A 103 -34.25 -23.17 -6.14
CA PHE A 103 -34.61 -23.79 -4.85
C PHE A 103 -36.09 -24.13 -4.73
N ASP A 104 -36.95 -23.40 -5.46
CA ASP A 104 -38.39 -23.62 -5.47
C ASP A 104 -38.80 -24.77 -6.43
N LEU A 105 -37.89 -25.24 -7.29
CA LEU A 105 -38.14 -26.38 -8.18
C LEU A 105 -38.09 -27.72 -7.45
N ASP A 106 -38.89 -28.67 -7.95
CA ASP A 106 -38.83 -30.06 -7.52
C ASP A 106 -37.44 -30.67 -7.78
N GLY A 107 -37.04 -31.64 -6.95
CA GLY A 107 -35.76 -32.33 -7.04
C GLY A 107 -35.65 -33.27 -8.25
N THR A 108 -35.67 -32.71 -9.46
CA THR A 108 -35.58 -33.43 -10.73
C THR A 108 -34.16 -33.34 -11.32
N PRO A 109 -33.80 -34.22 -12.28
CA PRO A 109 -32.54 -34.09 -13.01
C PRO A 109 -32.37 -32.74 -13.73
N CYS A 110 -33.48 -32.06 -14.07
CA CYS A 110 -33.48 -30.71 -14.63
C CYS A 110 -32.92 -29.72 -13.60
N THR A 111 -33.48 -29.75 -12.39
CA THR A 111 -33.06 -28.92 -11.25
C THR A 111 -31.62 -29.19 -10.83
N ASP A 112 -31.15 -30.45 -10.87
CA ASP A 112 -29.76 -30.78 -10.53
C ASP A 112 -28.76 -30.19 -11.54
N ASN A 113 -29.08 -30.22 -12.83
CA ASN A 113 -28.27 -29.57 -13.86
C ASN A 113 -28.24 -28.04 -13.68
N LEU A 114 -29.39 -27.42 -13.38
CA LEU A 114 -29.46 -25.99 -13.10
C LEU A 114 -28.61 -25.59 -11.88
N LYS A 115 -28.65 -26.38 -10.81
CA LYS A 115 -27.80 -26.17 -9.62
C LYS A 115 -26.31 -26.23 -9.97
N GLN A 116 -25.91 -27.19 -10.82
CA GLN A 116 -24.52 -27.27 -11.27
C GLN A 116 -24.10 -26.05 -12.10
N LEU A 117 -24.94 -25.61 -13.02
CA LEU A 117 -24.69 -24.42 -13.83
C LEU A 117 -24.59 -23.16 -12.95
N LEU A 118 -25.53 -22.97 -12.02
CA LEU A 118 -25.49 -21.86 -11.07
C LEU A 118 -24.18 -21.87 -10.27
N ASN A 119 -23.79 -23.01 -9.70
CA ASN A 119 -22.55 -23.11 -8.93
C ASN A 119 -21.31 -22.77 -9.78
N LEU A 120 -21.25 -23.22 -11.04
CA LEU A 120 -20.15 -22.90 -11.95
C LEU A 120 -20.04 -21.38 -12.19
N VAL A 121 -21.16 -20.70 -12.39
CA VAL A 121 -21.20 -19.24 -12.61
C VAL A 121 -20.82 -18.49 -11.33
N THR A 122 -21.32 -18.92 -10.18
CA THR A 122 -20.92 -18.36 -8.87
C THR A 122 -19.41 -18.54 -8.63
N GLU A 123 -18.85 -19.71 -8.94
CA GLU A 123 -17.41 -19.98 -8.81
C GLU A 123 -16.57 -19.12 -9.78
N PHE A 124 -16.99 -19.03 -11.04
CA PHE A 124 -16.32 -18.22 -12.04
C PHE A 124 -16.29 -16.73 -11.65
N SER A 125 -17.44 -16.17 -11.25
CA SER A 125 -17.55 -14.77 -10.83
C SER A 125 -16.75 -14.49 -9.55
N GLY A 126 -16.76 -15.41 -8.59
CA GLY A 126 -15.96 -15.33 -7.37
C GLY A 126 -14.45 -15.36 -7.64
N PHE A 127 -13.99 -16.31 -8.46
CA PHE A 127 -12.59 -16.42 -8.86
C PHE A 127 -12.12 -15.20 -9.66
N GLY A 128 -12.91 -14.76 -10.62
CA GLY A 128 -12.64 -13.54 -11.39
C GLY A 128 -12.49 -12.32 -10.48
N SER A 129 -13.44 -12.11 -9.57
CA SER A 129 -13.42 -10.98 -8.65
C SER A 129 -12.19 -11.02 -7.73
N SER A 130 -11.85 -12.19 -7.21
CA SER A 130 -10.64 -12.40 -6.40
C SER A 130 -9.36 -12.07 -7.17
N ASN A 131 -9.29 -12.38 -8.46
CA ASN A 131 -8.13 -12.05 -9.28
C ASN A 131 -8.00 -10.54 -9.53
N CYS A 132 -9.11 -9.83 -9.74
CA CYS A 132 -9.10 -8.37 -9.87
C CYS A 132 -8.54 -7.71 -8.60
N VAL A 133 -9.03 -8.13 -7.42
CA VAL A 133 -8.55 -7.62 -6.13
C VAL A 133 -7.07 -7.96 -5.91
N SER A 134 -6.65 -9.19 -6.22
CA SER A 134 -5.25 -9.61 -6.07
C SER A 134 -4.31 -8.85 -7.01
N PHE A 135 -4.78 -8.52 -8.21
CA PHE A 135 -4.01 -7.73 -9.16
C PHE A 135 -3.85 -6.28 -8.67
N TYR A 136 -4.94 -5.67 -8.19
CA TYR A 136 -4.94 -4.35 -7.58
C TYR A 136 -3.96 -4.28 -6.40
N ASP A 137 -4.11 -5.18 -5.42
CA ASP A 137 -3.30 -5.25 -4.21
C ASP A 137 -1.79 -5.34 -4.53
N ARG A 138 -1.41 -6.22 -5.45
CA ARG A 138 -0.01 -6.35 -5.89
C ARG A 138 0.55 -5.06 -6.49
N ASN A 139 -0.23 -4.31 -7.26
CA ASN A 139 0.25 -3.08 -7.89
C ASN A 139 0.33 -1.93 -6.89
N VAL A 140 -0.63 -1.82 -5.98
CA VAL A 140 -0.55 -0.89 -4.85
C VAL A 140 0.67 -1.19 -4.00
N GLN A 141 0.91 -2.46 -3.63
CA GLN A 141 2.07 -2.85 -2.85
C GLN A 141 3.38 -2.51 -3.55
N LYS A 142 3.50 -2.78 -4.86
CA LYS A 142 4.69 -2.38 -5.64
C LYS A 142 4.93 -0.87 -5.61
N ALA A 143 3.88 -0.06 -5.70
CA ALA A 143 4.02 1.39 -5.58
C ALA A 143 4.45 1.80 -4.15
N VAL A 144 3.91 1.16 -3.11
CA VAL A 144 4.38 1.42 -1.75
C VAL A 144 5.84 1.00 -1.55
N ASP A 145 6.24 -0.15 -2.08
CA ASP A 145 7.60 -0.67 -1.97
C ASP A 145 8.60 0.21 -2.73
N ALA A 146 8.27 0.63 -3.96
CA ALA A 146 9.10 1.56 -4.72
C ALA A 146 9.27 2.90 -4.00
N ALA A 147 8.24 3.37 -3.30
CA ALA A 147 8.36 4.51 -2.40
C ALA A 147 9.40 4.21 -1.33
N ASN A 148 9.21 3.13 -0.56
CA ASN A 148 10.12 2.74 0.53
C ASN A 148 11.58 2.53 0.07
N GLU A 149 11.81 2.03 -1.15
CA GLU A 149 13.16 1.86 -1.71
C GLU A 149 13.88 3.18 -1.97
N LEU A 150 13.19 4.21 -2.48
CA LEU A 150 13.75 5.56 -2.66
C LEU A 150 14.23 6.17 -1.33
N PHE A 151 13.73 5.65 -0.21
CA PHE A 151 13.94 6.18 1.13
C PHE A 151 14.95 5.41 1.96
N ARG A 152 15.20 4.14 1.62
CA ARG A 152 15.98 3.21 2.45
C ARG A 152 17.40 3.72 2.71
N ASP A 153 18.00 4.41 1.74
CA ASP A 153 19.39 4.84 1.83
C ASP A 153 19.57 6.15 2.63
N PHE A 154 18.49 6.86 2.98
CA PHE A 154 18.54 8.13 3.70
C PHE A 154 18.08 8.02 5.17
N GLU A 155 17.49 6.90 5.57
CA GLU A 155 17.11 6.62 6.96
C GLU A 155 18.35 6.24 7.79
N GLY A 156 18.82 7.17 8.64
CA GLY A 156 19.94 6.93 9.57
C GLY A 156 21.34 7.36 9.06
N ASP A 157 21.45 7.83 7.83
CA ASP A 157 22.73 8.07 7.14
C ASP A 157 23.52 9.29 7.66
N TYR A 158 22.85 10.19 8.39
CA TYR A 158 23.44 11.38 9.03
C TYR A 158 23.81 11.17 10.51
N MET A 159 23.39 10.07 11.13
CA MET A 159 23.94 9.66 12.43
C MET A 159 25.45 9.43 12.33
N ASP A 160 25.94 8.94 11.19
CA ASP A 160 27.37 8.77 10.92
C ASP A 160 28.12 10.12 10.88
N MET A 161 27.51 11.19 10.38
CA MET A 161 28.09 12.54 10.43
C MET A 161 28.17 13.09 11.84
N GLN A 162 27.06 12.96 12.57
CA GLN A 162 27.04 13.36 13.98
C GLN A 162 28.05 12.53 14.77
N GLN A 163 28.24 11.26 14.44
CA GLN A 163 29.31 10.43 15.00
C GLN A 163 30.70 10.86 14.57
N ILE A 164 30.95 11.38 13.37
CA ILE A 164 32.26 11.96 13.03
C ILE A 164 32.56 13.14 13.95
N VAL A 165 31.59 14.03 14.17
CA VAL A 165 31.72 15.17 15.09
C VAL A 165 31.94 14.67 16.53
N VAL A 166 31.09 13.77 17.03
CA VAL A 166 31.18 13.21 18.39
C VAL A 166 32.47 12.41 18.59
N ARG A 167 32.90 11.58 17.64
CA ARG A 167 34.15 10.80 17.71
C ARG A 167 35.38 11.72 17.63
N SER A 168 35.28 12.84 16.92
CA SER A 168 36.34 13.87 16.89
C SER A 168 36.44 14.64 18.21
N PHE A 169 35.33 14.80 18.95
CA PHE A 169 35.30 15.44 20.27
C PHE A 169 35.65 14.48 21.43
N VAL A 170 35.20 13.22 21.38
CA VAL A 170 35.44 12.20 22.41
C VAL A 170 36.83 11.57 22.26
N GLY A 171 37.35 11.49 21.03
CA GLY A 171 38.70 11.06 20.73
C GLY A 171 39.73 12.15 20.98
N LYS A 172 40.02 12.46 22.26
CA LYS A 172 41.27 13.17 22.60
C LYS A 172 42.47 12.42 21.96
N ASN A 173 43.23 13.13 21.13
CA ASN A 173 44.69 13.07 21.07
C ASN A 173 45.36 11.73 20.72
N ILE A 174 45.35 11.30 19.44
CA ILE A 174 46.54 10.54 19.02
C ILE A 174 47.18 10.95 17.67
N PHE A 175 46.48 11.26 16.56
CA PHE A 175 47.19 11.45 15.26
C PHE A 175 46.60 12.37 14.16
N LEU A 176 45.64 13.28 14.39
CA LEU A 176 45.11 14.15 13.32
C LEU A 176 45.08 15.63 13.75
N GLN A 177 45.49 16.54 12.86
CA GLN A 177 45.41 17.98 13.09
C GLN A 177 43.95 18.46 12.97
N ALA A 178 43.60 19.60 13.55
CA ALA A 178 42.23 20.12 13.52
C ALA A 178 41.73 20.33 12.08
N GLU A 179 42.64 20.71 11.19
CA GLU A 179 42.45 20.90 9.76
C GLU A 179 42.06 19.58 9.05
N ASP A 180 42.64 18.44 9.47
CA ASP A 180 42.32 17.12 8.91
C ASP A 180 40.91 16.66 9.31
N ILE A 181 40.50 16.96 10.55
CA ILE A 181 39.16 16.68 11.07
C ILE A 181 38.13 17.53 10.32
N GLN A 182 38.42 18.82 10.15
CA GLN A 182 37.58 19.73 9.40
C GLN A 182 37.45 19.30 7.92
N ALA A 183 38.55 18.93 7.27
CA ALA A 183 38.55 18.48 5.89
C ALA A 183 37.71 17.21 5.70
N ARG A 184 37.84 16.22 6.60
CA ARG A 184 37.02 15.00 6.58
C ARG A 184 35.54 15.28 6.80
N PHE A 185 35.22 16.17 7.74
CA PHE A 185 33.83 16.56 7.98
C PHE A 185 33.20 17.25 6.76
N ILE A 186 33.92 18.21 6.15
CA ILE A 186 33.45 18.91 4.95
C ILE A 186 33.29 17.93 3.77
N GLN A 187 34.25 17.02 3.59
CA GLN A 187 34.21 16.01 2.53
C GLN A 187 32.97 15.11 2.67
N GLU A 188 32.72 14.57 3.86
CA GLU A 188 31.52 13.76 4.09
C GLU A 188 30.27 14.63 3.92
N PHE A 189 30.26 15.87 4.44
CA PHE A 189 29.11 16.80 4.33
C PHE A 189 28.72 17.01 2.88
N ASN A 190 29.67 17.37 2.03
CA ASN A 190 29.45 17.57 0.62
C ASN A 190 28.95 16.28 -0.04
N ARG A 191 29.59 15.14 0.24
CA ARG A 191 29.19 13.85 -0.33
C ARG A 191 27.74 13.50 -0.04
N ARG A 192 27.29 13.63 1.22
CA ARG A 192 25.90 13.30 1.61
C ARG A 192 24.89 14.33 1.11
N SER A 193 25.25 15.62 1.20
CA SER A 193 24.42 16.72 0.72
C SER A 193 24.19 16.64 -0.79
N GLU A 194 25.25 16.38 -1.57
CA GLU A 194 25.16 16.18 -3.02
C GLU A 194 24.31 14.94 -3.36
N ALA A 195 24.45 13.85 -2.62
CA ALA A 195 23.62 12.66 -2.81
C ALA A 195 22.13 12.94 -2.53
N TRP A 196 21.81 13.68 -1.46
CA TRP A 196 20.43 14.10 -1.17
C TRP A 196 19.86 14.98 -2.28
N TYR A 197 20.57 16.05 -2.66
CA TYR A 197 20.09 16.98 -3.68
C TYR A 197 20.02 16.37 -5.08
N ALA A 198 20.77 15.29 -5.36
CA ALA A 198 20.63 14.53 -6.58
C ALA A 198 19.33 13.70 -6.63
N VAL A 199 18.93 13.11 -5.50
CA VAL A 199 17.75 12.21 -5.43
C VAL A 199 16.44 12.95 -5.11
N ARG A 200 16.50 14.10 -4.43
CA ARG A 200 15.34 14.91 -4.05
C ARG A 200 14.37 15.19 -5.22
N PRO A 201 14.81 15.53 -6.45
CA PRO A 201 13.89 15.73 -7.57
C PRO A 201 13.15 14.45 -7.98
N GLU A 202 13.80 13.28 -7.90
CA GLU A 202 13.18 11.98 -8.19
C GLU A 202 12.11 11.65 -7.15
N VAL A 203 12.37 11.99 -5.88
CA VAL A 203 11.41 11.85 -4.79
C VAL A 203 10.20 12.77 -4.96
N ASP A 204 10.42 14.04 -5.29
CA ASP A 204 9.33 15.01 -5.55
C ASP A 204 8.45 14.54 -6.73
N GLU A 205 9.07 14.06 -7.80
CA GLU A 205 8.39 13.50 -8.97
C GLU A 205 7.62 12.22 -8.62
N TYR A 206 8.18 11.37 -7.77
CA TYR A 206 7.53 10.17 -7.29
C TYR A 206 6.25 10.50 -6.51
N ILE A 207 6.31 11.44 -5.57
CA ILE A 207 5.13 11.89 -4.81
C ILE A 207 4.04 12.40 -5.75
N ARG A 208 4.43 13.17 -6.77
CA ARG A 208 3.50 13.71 -7.77
C ARG A 208 2.82 12.62 -8.60
N THR A 209 3.54 11.56 -8.95
CA THR A 209 3.06 10.48 -9.82
C THR A 209 2.35 9.35 -9.07
N LEU A 210 2.59 9.20 -7.76
CA LEU A 210 1.97 8.16 -6.93
C LEU A 210 0.43 8.24 -6.94
N ASN A 211 -0.13 9.44 -6.77
CA ASN A 211 -1.58 9.65 -6.82
C ASN A 211 -2.16 9.16 -8.17
N SER A 212 -1.54 9.56 -9.28
CA SER A 212 -1.99 9.18 -10.61
C SER A 212 -1.90 7.67 -10.85
N SER A 213 -0.88 7.01 -10.31
CA SER A 213 -0.71 5.55 -10.44
C SER A 213 -1.83 4.81 -9.72
N ILE A 214 -2.21 5.29 -8.54
CA ILE A 214 -3.24 4.70 -7.70
C ILE A 214 -4.64 4.91 -8.29
N ASP A 215 -4.90 6.11 -8.81
CA ASP A 215 -6.12 6.38 -9.58
C ASP A 215 -6.24 5.45 -10.79
N ASN A 216 -5.12 5.19 -11.48
CA ASN A 216 -5.10 4.23 -12.58
C ASN A 216 -5.42 2.80 -12.09
N TYR A 217 -4.84 2.35 -10.98
CA TYR A 217 -5.15 1.03 -10.42
C TYR A 217 -6.60 0.89 -9.96
N ASN A 218 -7.19 1.95 -9.37
CA ASN A 218 -8.62 1.96 -9.03
C ASN A 218 -9.48 1.84 -10.30
N ASN A 219 -9.11 2.55 -11.37
CA ASN A 219 -9.79 2.43 -12.64
C ASN A 219 -9.66 1.03 -13.26
N GLU A 220 -8.48 0.43 -13.22
CA GLU A 220 -8.25 -0.95 -13.69
C GLU A 220 -9.07 -1.97 -12.90
N LEU A 221 -9.17 -1.81 -11.57
CA LEU A 221 -10.02 -2.65 -10.72
C LEU A 221 -11.49 -2.57 -11.15
N ARG A 222 -12.00 -1.34 -11.34
CA ARG A 222 -13.37 -1.09 -11.80
C ARG A 222 -13.63 -1.71 -13.18
N VAL A 223 -12.72 -1.53 -14.13
CA VAL A 223 -12.83 -2.13 -15.47
C VAL A 223 -12.87 -3.66 -15.37
N CYS A 224 -11.98 -4.25 -14.56
CA CYS A 224 -11.94 -5.70 -14.35
C CYS A 224 -13.26 -6.24 -13.78
N PHE A 225 -13.86 -5.57 -12.79
CA PHE A 225 -15.18 -5.94 -12.27
C PHE A 225 -16.30 -5.77 -13.31
N ASN A 226 -16.27 -4.69 -14.09
CA ASN A 226 -17.23 -4.49 -15.15
C ASN A 226 -17.14 -5.59 -16.21
N ASP A 227 -15.94 -6.00 -16.60
CA ASP A 227 -15.73 -7.08 -17.57
C ASP A 227 -16.28 -8.42 -17.07
N ILE A 228 -16.13 -8.70 -15.77
CA ILE A 228 -16.75 -9.87 -15.13
C ILE A 228 -18.28 -9.78 -15.20
N GLN A 229 -18.86 -8.64 -14.80
CA GLN A 229 -20.30 -8.42 -14.81
C GLN A 229 -20.90 -8.61 -16.21
N VAL A 230 -20.27 -8.01 -17.22
CA VAL A 230 -20.67 -8.13 -18.63
C VAL A 230 -20.54 -9.58 -19.12
N SER A 231 -19.54 -10.32 -18.64
CA SER A 231 -19.33 -11.71 -19.04
C SER A 231 -20.34 -12.68 -18.43
N ILE A 232 -20.78 -12.44 -17.19
CA ILE A 232 -21.69 -13.34 -16.47
C ILE A 232 -23.17 -13.01 -16.68
N ALA A 233 -23.51 -11.74 -16.96
CA ALA A 233 -24.91 -11.33 -17.14
C ALA A 233 -25.67 -12.17 -18.19
N PRO A 234 -25.13 -12.42 -19.40
CA PRO A 234 -25.80 -13.28 -20.38
C PRO A 234 -25.99 -14.73 -19.91
N ILE A 235 -25.15 -15.20 -19.00
CA ILE A 235 -25.26 -16.56 -18.45
C ILE A 235 -26.42 -16.62 -17.46
N TYR A 236 -26.60 -15.60 -16.63
CA TYR A 236 -27.77 -15.49 -15.75
C TYR A 236 -29.07 -15.33 -16.55
N ASP A 237 -29.08 -14.53 -17.62
CA ASP A 237 -30.23 -14.42 -18.53
C ASP A 237 -30.59 -15.79 -19.14
N ASN A 238 -29.58 -16.56 -19.55
CA ASN A 238 -29.78 -17.90 -20.07
C ASN A 238 -30.32 -18.86 -18.99
N LEU A 239 -29.77 -18.79 -17.78
CA LEU A 239 -30.19 -19.60 -16.64
C LEU A 239 -31.67 -19.36 -16.30
N GLU A 240 -32.13 -18.11 -16.34
CA GLU A 240 -33.56 -17.78 -16.15
C GLU A 240 -34.46 -18.45 -17.21
N GLY A 241 -34.02 -18.48 -18.47
CA GLY A 241 -34.70 -19.21 -19.54
C GLY A 241 -34.77 -20.72 -19.29
N GLN A 242 -33.67 -21.32 -18.82
CA GLN A 242 -33.63 -22.75 -18.50
C GLN A 242 -34.47 -23.10 -17.27
N ILE A 243 -34.50 -22.24 -16.25
CA ILE A 243 -35.37 -22.38 -15.07
C ILE A 243 -36.83 -22.48 -15.51
N ARG A 244 -37.29 -21.51 -16.29
CA ARG A 244 -38.66 -21.50 -16.85
C ARG A 244 -38.96 -22.76 -17.68
N THR A 245 -37.97 -23.26 -18.43
CA THR A 245 -38.13 -24.51 -19.19
C THR A 245 -38.29 -25.72 -18.26
N CYS A 246 -37.52 -25.79 -17.18
CA CYS A 246 -37.69 -26.85 -16.17
C CYS A 246 -39.05 -26.73 -15.45
N GLU A 247 -39.48 -25.52 -15.09
CA GLU A 247 -40.81 -25.28 -14.50
C GLU A 247 -41.93 -25.76 -15.42
N GLU A 248 -41.88 -25.42 -16.71
CA GLU A 248 -42.88 -25.86 -17.68
C GLU A 248 -42.89 -27.38 -17.84
N PHE A 249 -41.70 -28.00 -17.88
CA PHE A 249 -41.56 -29.44 -17.99
C PHE A 249 -42.13 -30.17 -16.77
N ASP A 250 -41.80 -29.73 -15.56
CA ASP A 250 -42.26 -30.33 -14.30
C ASP A 250 -43.77 -30.15 -14.11
N ASN A 251 -44.36 -29.07 -14.62
CA ASN A 251 -45.79 -28.81 -14.59
C ASN A 251 -46.60 -29.46 -15.74
N THR A 252 -45.94 -30.11 -16.72
CA THR A 252 -46.63 -30.74 -17.86
C THR A 252 -46.91 -32.22 -17.58
N PRO A 253 -48.19 -32.66 -17.53
CA PRO A 253 -48.51 -34.08 -17.40
C PRO A 253 -48.09 -34.87 -18.65
N ASN A 254 -47.21 -35.86 -18.50
CA ASN A 254 -46.60 -36.64 -19.59
C ASN A 254 -45.90 -35.76 -20.66
N PRO A 255 -44.77 -35.11 -20.33
CA PRO A 255 -44.11 -34.15 -21.21
C PRO A 255 -43.57 -34.78 -22.51
N PHE A 256 -43.49 -36.11 -22.60
CA PHE A 256 -43.04 -36.84 -23.79
C PHE A 256 -44.17 -37.52 -24.58
N ALA A 257 -45.44 -37.37 -24.20
CA ALA A 257 -46.55 -38.04 -24.88
C ALA A 257 -46.67 -37.67 -26.36
N SER A 258 -46.25 -36.46 -26.75
CA SER A 258 -46.24 -35.98 -28.14
C SER A 258 -45.15 -36.60 -29.02
N PHE A 259 -44.13 -37.24 -28.43
CA PHE A 259 -43.01 -37.85 -29.16
C PHE A 259 -43.15 -39.38 -29.34
N MET A 260 -44.19 -39.99 -28.78
CA MET A 260 -44.45 -41.44 -28.84
C MET A 260 -45.47 -41.84 -29.93
N HIS A 261 -45.66 -41.00 -30.96
CA HIS A 261 -46.50 -41.29 -32.13
C HIS A 261 -45.69 -41.20 -33.43
#